data_AF-A0A3D1UDB1-F1
#
_entry.id   AF-A0A3D1UDB1-F1
#
_cell.length_a   1.000
_cell.length_b   1.000
_cell.length_c   1.000
_cell.angle_alpha   90.00
_cell.angle_beta   90.00
_cell.angle_gamma   90.00
#
_symmetry.space_group_name_H-M   'P 1'
#
loop_
_entity.id
_entity.type
_entity.pdbx_description
1 polymer ?
#
loop_
_entity_poly.entity_id
_entity_poly.type
_entity_poly.pdbx_seq_one_letter_code
_entity_poly.pdbx_strand_id
1 'polypeptide(L)'
;MARYSKIFFVFIILVLSLWLIPWFYHFMTAQPIRNPFTLYSCIIDDFACLDYSENKGVQYKDRNGHLYSDRQFDSILPFFYYHQLASDGRLPDSLNGIKLTPQKIGLTNFIFRQSASDINKTVPRLYPLLEAMSGRVDLQMPGDVFRLNDRIEFIDMATNTILEKKSEIFTQAMKKKDFRFPVRCIGGNPTVKKEYDEGYFLTDSDHRLFHLKQLRGRPYFRPIPLPKGIEITHIFVKEYPNRKFYALLTDQENNLWALSNPDYQLYPLPIGKYDPRQDDIQIIGDLFNWTVSIDKKDGEHIFALDATDYSLVDTLTYPQQSSMASKIGHYFFPAELSFASYDDQYVYPRLGNYSVKALWVPILLILLFLGKYYKKKTVH
;
A
#
# COMPACT_ATOMS: atom_id res chain seq x y z
N MET A 1 -31.26 40.02 16.22
CA MET A 1 -29.91 39.88 15.64
C MET A 1 -28.83 39.50 16.66
N ALA A 2 -28.69 40.23 17.78
CA ALA A 2 -27.64 39.94 18.78
C ALA A 2 -27.69 38.54 19.42
N ARG A 3 -28.88 37.95 19.63
CA ARG A 3 -29.02 36.56 20.13
C ARG A 3 -28.53 35.51 19.11
N TYR A 4 -28.93 35.65 17.85
CA TYR A 4 -28.49 34.74 16.78
C TYR A 4 -26.99 34.85 16.51
N SER A 5 -26.43 36.07 16.53
CA SER A 5 -24.99 36.30 16.43
C SER A 5 -24.21 35.63 17.58
N LYS A 6 -24.71 35.71 18.82
CA LYS A 6 -24.10 35.02 19.97
C LYS A 6 -24.14 33.50 19.83
N ILE A 7 -25.27 32.93 19.38
CA ILE A 7 -25.41 31.48 19.15
C ILE A 7 -24.43 31.02 18.06
N PHE A 8 -24.36 31.75 16.95
CA PHE A 8 -23.46 31.45 15.85
C PHE A 8 -21.99 31.54 16.27
N PHE A 9 -21.63 32.56 17.06
CA PHE A 9 -20.28 32.73 17.60
C PHE A 9 -19.88 31.57 18.54
N VAL A 10 -20.78 31.15 19.43
CA VAL A 10 -20.55 29.99 20.31
C VAL A 10 -20.40 28.71 19.49
N PHE A 11 -21.20 28.53 18.45
CA PHE A 11 -21.09 27.38 17.55
C PHE A 11 -19.74 27.35 16.83
N ILE A 12 -19.27 28.47 16.29
CA ILE A 12 -17.94 28.57 15.66
C ILE A 12 -16.84 28.20 16.65
N ILE A 13 -16.89 28.75 17.87
CA ILE A 13 -15.88 28.45 18.89
C ILE A 13 -15.87 26.95 19.20
N LEU A 14 -17.04 26.31 19.30
CA LEU A 14 -17.15 24.88 19.58
C LEU A 14 -16.55 24.04 18.45
N VAL A 15 -16.87 24.36 17.20
CA VAL A 15 -16.32 23.68 16.02
C VAL A 15 -14.79 23.86 15.94
N LEU A 16 -14.30 25.10 16.13
CA LEU A 16 -12.86 25.37 16.15
C LEU A 16 -12.16 24.67 17.31
N SER A 17 -12.80 24.56 18.47
CA SER A 17 -12.23 23.89 19.64
C SER A 17 -12.11 22.38 19.42
N LEU A 18 -13.10 21.75 18.77
CA LEU A 18 -13.06 20.33 18.37
C LEU A 18 -11.96 20.02 17.35
N TRP A 19 -11.48 21.02 16.62
CA TRP A 19 -10.42 20.87 15.65
C TRP A 19 -9.04 21.27 16.20
N LEU A 20 -8.89 22.52 16.65
CA LEU A 20 -7.60 23.12 17.00
C LEU A 20 -7.02 22.58 18.31
N ILE A 21 -7.83 22.27 19.32
CA ILE A 21 -7.32 21.80 20.61
C ILE A 21 -6.72 20.40 20.48
N PRO A 22 -7.41 19.39 19.90
CA PRO A 22 -6.80 18.09 19.67
C PRO A 22 -5.60 18.18 18.73
N TRP A 23 -5.72 18.95 17.65
CA TRP A 23 -4.60 19.13 16.71
C TRP A 23 -3.35 19.70 17.40
N PHE A 24 -3.49 20.75 18.22
CA PHE A 24 -2.38 21.33 18.95
C PHE A 24 -1.80 20.38 20.00
N TYR A 25 -2.65 19.59 20.67
CA TYR A 25 -2.20 18.54 21.59
C TYR A 25 -1.35 17.49 20.89
N HIS A 26 -1.83 16.95 19.77
CA HIS A 26 -1.09 15.99 18.96
C HIS A 26 0.21 16.57 18.42
N PHE A 27 0.22 17.84 18.01
CA PHE A 27 1.43 18.53 17.58
C PHE A 27 2.48 18.63 18.70
N MET A 28 2.07 19.03 19.90
CA MET A 28 2.97 19.17 21.05
C MET A 28 3.46 17.83 21.63
N THR A 29 2.72 16.75 21.40
CA THR A 29 2.99 15.43 21.96
C THR A 29 3.40 14.39 20.93
N ALA A 30 3.60 14.81 19.68
CA ALA A 30 4.06 13.98 18.60
C ALA A 30 5.42 13.39 18.96
N GLN A 31 5.45 12.09 19.17
CA GLN A 31 6.66 11.29 19.26
C GLN A 31 6.79 10.56 17.93
N PRO A 32 7.93 10.65 17.22
CA PRO A 32 8.18 9.85 16.03
C PRO A 32 8.38 8.39 16.46
N ILE A 33 7.28 7.69 16.71
CA ILE A 33 7.29 6.25 16.90
C ILE A 33 7.45 5.66 15.51
N ARG A 34 8.69 5.32 15.16
CA ARG A 34 9.00 4.67 13.90
C ARG A 34 9.52 3.28 14.21
N ASN A 35 8.86 2.28 13.66
CA ASN A 35 9.38 0.93 13.72
C ASN A 35 10.72 0.87 12.97
N PRO A 36 11.66 0.02 13.44
CA PRO A 36 12.96 -0.10 12.81
C PRO A 36 12.81 -0.74 11.42
N PHE A 37 13.57 -0.24 10.46
CA PHE A 37 13.57 -0.83 9.12
C PHE A 37 14.22 -2.20 9.16
N THR A 38 13.47 -3.26 8.83
CA THR A 38 13.89 -4.63 9.09
C THR A 38 13.83 -5.47 7.82
N LEU A 39 14.87 -6.29 7.60
CA LEU A 39 15.00 -7.21 6.48
C LEU A 39 15.44 -8.58 6.96
N TYR A 40 14.96 -9.65 6.32
CA TYR A 40 15.47 -10.99 6.56
C TYR A 40 16.84 -11.17 5.88
N SER A 41 17.81 -11.70 6.64
CA SER A 41 19.15 -11.99 6.15
C SER A 41 19.31 -13.46 5.87
N CYS A 42 19.70 -13.80 4.64
CA CYS A 42 20.11 -15.17 4.28
C CYS A 42 21.52 -15.54 4.77
N ILE A 43 22.23 -14.65 5.48
CA ILE A 43 23.59 -14.88 5.99
C ILE A 43 23.54 -15.33 7.44
N ILE A 44 22.68 -14.70 8.24
CA ILE A 44 22.49 -15.04 9.66
C ILE A 44 21.20 -15.84 9.90
N ASP A 45 20.40 -16.09 8.85
CA ASP A 45 19.09 -16.74 8.92
C ASP A 45 18.16 -16.13 9.99
N ASP A 46 18.18 -14.79 10.06
CA ASP A 46 17.43 -14.00 11.03
C ASP A 46 17.15 -12.59 10.48
N PHE A 47 16.25 -11.85 11.13
CA PHE A 47 15.95 -10.46 10.85
C PHE A 47 17.06 -9.53 11.33
N ALA A 48 17.51 -8.68 10.41
CA ALA A 48 18.44 -7.58 10.64
C ALA A 48 17.67 -6.26 10.54
N CYS A 49 17.82 -5.40 11.54
CA CYS A 49 17.09 -4.14 11.63
C CYS A 49 17.99 -2.93 11.82
N LEU A 50 17.58 -1.85 11.15
CA LEU A 50 18.12 -0.51 11.29
C LEU A 50 17.15 0.28 12.16
N ASP A 51 17.55 0.48 13.41
CA ASP A 51 16.77 1.17 14.43
C ASP A 51 17.30 2.59 14.64
N TYR A 52 16.41 3.55 14.85
CA TYR A 52 16.77 4.93 15.14
C TYR A 52 16.39 5.26 16.58
N SER A 53 17.40 5.46 17.42
CA SER A 53 17.20 5.85 18.82
C SER A 53 17.62 7.31 19.02
N GLU A 54 16.71 8.17 19.52
CA GLU A 54 16.95 9.60 19.74
C GLU A 54 18.28 9.89 20.47
N ASN A 55 18.67 9.05 21.44
CA ASN A 55 19.88 9.25 22.24
C ASN A 55 21.14 8.55 21.70
N LYS A 56 21.01 7.65 20.72
CA LYS A 56 22.11 6.77 20.29
C LYS A 56 22.37 6.80 18.77
N GLY A 57 21.57 7.57 18.02
CA GLY A 57 21.65 7.61 16.56
C GLY A 57 21.13 6.32 15.93
N VAL A 58 21.61 6.03 14.72
CA VAL A 58 21.30 4.80 13.97
C VAL A 58 22.02 3.62 14.62
N GLN A 59 21.27 2.56 14.88
CA GLN A 59 21.80 1.30 15.41
C GLN A 59 21.47 0.17 14.45
N TYR A 60 22.49 -0.61 14.10
CA TYR A 60 22.39 -1.80 13.29
C TYR A 60 22.39 -3.01 14.21
N LYS A 61 21.30 -3.78 14.24
CA LYS A 61 21.19 -4.94 15.11
C LYS A 61 20.41 -6.08 14.47
N ASP A 62 20.55 -7.28 15.01
CA ASP A 62 19.63 -8.38 14.70
C ASP A 62 18.48 -8.45 15.72
N ARG A 63 17.56 -9.39 15.50
CA ARG A 63 16.44 -9.69 16.40
C ARG A 63 16.88 -9.96 17.84
N ASN A 64 18.06 -10.56 18.04
CA ASN A 64 18.62 -10.87 19.37
C ASN A 64 19.30 -9.67 20.03
N GLY A 65 19.39 -8.53 19.33
CA GLY A 65 20.02 -7.31 19.82
C GLY A 65 21.53 -7.28 19.68
N HIS A 66 22.13 -8.20 18.90
CA HIS A 66 23.55 -8.13 18.58
C HIS A 66 23.81 -6.87 17.76
N LEU A 67 24.78 -6.05 18.16
CA LEU A 67 25.11 -4.81 17.46
C LEU A 67 26.17 -5.07 16.38
N TYR A 68 25.91 -4.55 15.19
CA TYR A 68 26.84 -4.58 14.06
C TYR A 68 27.40 -3.18 13.83
N SER A 69 28.66 -3.10 13.39
CA SER A 69 29.13 -1.90 12.70
C SER A 69 28.45 -1.79 11.34
N ASP A 70 28.38 -0.58 10.77
CA ASP A 70 27.86 -0.31 9.41
C ASP A 70 28.44 -1.31 8.40
N ARG A 71 29.76 -1.47 8.46
CA ARG A 71 30.51 -2.38 7.62
C ARG A 71 30.03 -3.83 7.77
N GLN A 72 29.83 -4.31 8.98
CA GLN A 72 29.33 -5.68 9.21
C GLN A 72 27.88 -5.83 8.78
N PHE A 73 27.04 -4.82 9.02
CA PHE A 73 25.63 -4.84 8.66
C PHE A 73 25.42 -4.95 7.15
N ASP A 74 26.22 -4.23 6.36
CA ASP A 74 26.23 -4.38 4.90
C ASP A 74 26.46 -5.83 4.46
N SER A 75 27.33 -6.56 5.17
CA SER A 75 27.72 -7.93 4.81
C SER A 75 26.66 -8.97 5.14
N ILE A 76 25.83 -8.72 6.15
CA ILE A 76 24.72 -9.63 6.49
C ILE A 76 23.50 -9.37 5.59
N LEU A 77 23.42 -8.22 4.91
CA LEU A 77 22.36 -7.92 3.93
C LEU A 77 22.94 -7.70 2.51
N PRO A 78 23.61 -8.72 1.93
CA PRO A 78 24.42 -8.53 0.74
C PRO A 78 23.60 -8.18 -0.50
N PHE A 79 22.32 -8.58 -0.57
CA PHE A 79 21.42 -8.24 -1.66
C PHE A 79 20.95 -6.79 -1.58
N PHE A 80 20.73 -6.24 -0.39
CA PHE A 80 20.29 -4.86 -0.23
C PHE A 80 21.46 -3.87 -0.42
N TYR A 81 22.63 -4.19 0.15
CA TYR A 81 23.83 -3.33 0.10
C TYR A 81 24.84 -3.71 -1.00
N TYR A 82 24.40 -4.41 -2.04
CA TYR A 82 25.29 -4.98 -3.06
C TYR A 82 26.17 -3.92 -3.77
N HIS A 83 25.68 -2.70 -3.97
CA HIS A 83 26.47 -1.61 -4.54
C HIS A 83 27.64 -1.22 -3.63
N GLN A 84 27.39 -1.06 -2.33
CA GLN A 84 28.41 -0.73 -1.34
C GLN A 84 29.43 -1.86 -1.21
N LEU A 85 28.96 -3.10 -1.10
CA LEU A 85 29.83 -4.27 -1.03
C LEU A 85 30.68 -4.47 -2.28
N ALA A 86 30.13 -4.21 -3.47
CA ALA A 86 30.88 -4.29 -4.72
C ALA A 86 31.97 -3.22 -4.79
N SER A 87 31.66 -1.98 -4.39
CA SER A 87 32.64 -0.89 -4.31
C SER A 87 33.78 -1.20 -3.35
N ASP A 88 33.47 -1.85 -2.24
CA ASP A 88 34.45 -2.24 -1.23
C ASP A 88 35.23 -3.54 -1.56
N GLY A 89 34.87 -4.24 -2.65
CA GLY A 89 35.45 -5.55 -2.99
C GLY A 89 35.08 -6.67 -2.01
N ARG A 90 33.91 -6.59 -1.39
CA ARG A 90 33.43 -7.51 -0.32
C ARG A 90 32.14 -8.23 -0.67
N LEU A 91 31.61 -8.01 -1.87
CA LEU A 91 30.46 -8.76 -2.33
C LEU A 91 30.86 -10.24 -2.39
N PRO A 92 30.10 -11.16 -1.75
CA PRO A 92 30.42 -12.58 -1.80
C PRO A 92 30.44 -13.07 -3.25
N ASP A 93 31.47 -13.84 -3.63
CA ASP A 93 31.58 -14.41 -4.99
C ASP A 93 30.44 -15.40 -5.28
N SER A 94 29.96 -16.09 -4.24
CA SER A 94 28.83 -17.01 -4.30
C SER A 94 28.12 -17.14 -2.94
N LEU A 95 26.82 -17.39 -2.98
CA LEU A 95 26.01 -17.81 -1.82
C LEU A 95 25.14 -19.01 -2.22
N ASN A 96 25.02 -20.01 -1.34
CA ASN A 96 24.25 -21.25 -1.58
C ASN A 96 24.55 -21.92 -2.93
N GLY A 97 25.82 -21.94 -3.34
CA GLY A 97 26.27 -22.52 -4.62
C GLY A 97 25.97 -21.65 -5.85
N ILE A 98 25.37 -20.47 -5.67
CA ILE A 98 25.04 -19.55 -6.76
C ILE A 98 26.07 -18.44 -6.84
N LYS A 99 26.76 -18.34 -7.98
CA LYS A 99 27.65 -17.20 -8.27
C LYS A 99 26.86 -15.89 -8.30
N LEU A 100 27.38 -14.90 -7.58
CA LEU A 100 26.79 -13.57 -7.47
C LEU A 100 27.59 -12.56 -8.27
N THR A 101 26.86 -11.63 -8.90
CA THR A 101 27.42 -10.43 -9.51
C THR A 101 26.47 -9.27 -9.23
N PRO A 102 26.96 -8.02 -9.18
CA PRO A 102 26.08 -6.86 -8.98
C PRO A 102 24.94 -6.80 -10.01
N GLN A 103 25.23 -7.15 -11.27
CA GLN A 103 24.23 -7.20 -12.33
C GLN A 103 23.15 -8.26 -12.05
N LYS A 104 23.54 -9.45 -11.61
CA LYS A 104 22.58 -10.51 -11.30
C LYS A 104 21.69 -10.13 -10.13
N ILE A 105 22.26 -9.55 -9.07
CA ILE A 105 21.52 -9.06 -7.91
C ILE A 105 20.52 -7.96 -8.30
N GLY A 106 20.98 -6.98 -9.09
CA GLY A 106 20.11 -5.89 -9.56
C GLY A 106 18.94 -6.37 -10.42
N LEU A 107 19.12 -7.45 -11.20
CA LEU A 107 18.04 -8.05 -11.98
C LEU A 107 17.06 -8.87 -11.13
N THR A 108 17.52 -9.49 -10.05
CA THR A 108 16.68 -10.36 -9.21
C THR A 108 15.91 -9.58 -8.17
N ASN A 109 16.52 -8.53 -7.61
CA ASN A 109 15.93 -7.76 -6.54
C ASN A 109 14.73 -6.96 -7.01
N PHE A 110 13.72 -6.87 -6.16
CA PHE A 110 12.59 -6.01 -6.41
C PHE A 110 12.03 -5.40 -5.13
N ILE A 111 11.36 -4.27 -5.28
CA ILE A 111 10.65 -3.60 -4.21
C ILE A 111 9.21 -3.38 -4.65
N PHE A 112 8.28 -3.91 -3.86
CA PHE A 112 6.87 -3.61 -3.92
C PHE A 112 6.52 -2.73 -2.71
N ARG A 113 5.71 -1.71 -2.95
CA ARG A 113 5.13 -0.83 -1.93
C ARG A 113 3.74 -0.47 -2.41
N GLN A 114 2.81 -0.51 -1.48
CA GLN A 114 1.41 -0.15 -1.68
C GLN A 114 0.88 0.37 -0.35
N SER A 115 0.31 1.57 -0.38
CA SER A 115 -0.40 2.11 0.78
C SER A 115 -1.91 2.03 0.62
N ALA A 116 -2.62 2.10 1.74
CA ALA A 116 -4.08 2.24 1.78
C ALA A 116 -4.56 3.45 0.97
N SER A 117 -3.82 4.57 1.06
CA SER A 117 -4.13 5.80 0.33
C SER A 117 -4.13 5.62 -1.18
N ASP A 118 -3.24 4.78 -1.69
CA ASP A 118 -3.14 4.51 -3.12
C ASP A 118 -4.36 3.74 -3.67
N ILE A 119 -5.08 3.01 -2.82
CA ILE A 119 -6.33 2.32 -3.19
C ILE A 119 -7.54 3.22 -3.02
N ASN A 120 -7.59 3.99 -1.94
CA ASN A 120 -8.78 4.77 -1.58
C ASN A 120 -8.92 6.07 -2.39
N LYS A 121 -7.84 6.55 -3.03
CA LYS A 121 -7.91 7.69 -3.94
C LYS A 121 -8.77 7.35 -5.16
N THR A 122 -9.69 8.26 -5.52
CA THR A 122 -10.46 8.11 -6.76
C THR A 122 -9.57 8.48 -7.94
N VAL A 123 -9.25 7.50 -8.77
CA VAL A 123 -8.56 7.71 -10.05
C VAL A 123 -9.58 7.71 -11.20
N PRO A 124 -9.38 8.53 -12.24
CA PRO A 124 -10.17 8.44 -13.47
C PRO A 124 -10.10 7.01 -14.04
N ARG A 125 -11.25 6.44 -14.41
CA ARG A 125 -11.35 5.11 -15.04
C ARG A 125 -11.01 5.16 -16.54
N LEU A 126 -9.86 5.76 -16.85
CA LEU A 126 -9.27 5.88 -18.17
C LEU A 126 -7.87 5.29 -18.12
N TYR A 127 -7.61 4.32 -19.00
CA TYR A 127 -6.44 3.47 -18.94
C TYR A 127 -5.68 3.54 -20.27
N PRO A 128 -4.39 3.91 -20.29
CA PRO A 128 -3.59 3.79 -21.51
C PRO A 128 -3.26 2.32 -21.75
N LEU A 129 -3.51 1.79 -22.95
CA LEU A 129 -3.04 0.45 -23.32
C LEU A 129 -1.74 0.56 -24.13
N LEU A 130 -0.61 0.29 -23.48
CA LEU A 130 0.69 0.36 -24.12
C LEU A 130 0.88 -0.79 -25.13
N GLU A 131 1.74 -0.55 -26.12
CA GLU A 131 2.11 -1.56 -27.11
C GLU A 131 3.26 -2.43 -26.55
N ALA A 132 2.93 -3.63 -26.09
CA ALA A 132 3.90 -4.53 -25.47
C ALA A 132 4.92 -5.13 -26.45
N MET A 133 4.65 -5.09 -27.77
CA MET A 133 5.60 -5.47 -28.81
C MET A 133 5.74 -4.38 -29.88
N SER A 134 6.23 -3.21 -29.47
CA SER A 134 6.43 -2.05 -30.36
C SER A 134 7.62 -2.22 -31.31
N GLY A 135 8.56 -3.12 -30.98
CA GLY A 135 9.84 -3.25 -31.68
C GLY A 135 10.81 -2.09 -31.41
N ARG A 136 10.45 -1.17 -30.51
CA ARG A 136 11.31 -0.09 -30.02
C ARG A 136 11.82 -0.44 -28.62
N VAL A 137 12.95 0.17 -28.25
CA VAL A 137 13.55 0.01 -26.91
C VAL A 137 12.65 0.64 -25.85
N ASP A 138 12.14 1.85 -26.12
CA ASP A 138 11.30 2.59 -25.19
C ASP A 138 9.81 2.37 -25.47
N LEU A 139 9.03 2.22 -24.39
CA LEU A 139 7.57 2.25 -24.45
C LEU A 139 7.09 3.66 -24.76
N GLN A 140 6.03 3.75 -25.58
CA GLN A 140 5.43 5.01 -25.97
C GLN A 140 4.02 5.11 -25.41
N MET A 141 3.66 6.31 -24.95
CA MET A 141 2.30 6.59 -24.54
C MET A 141 1.39 6.54 -25.77
N PRO A 142 0.31 5.75 -25.78
CA PRO A 142 -0.64 5.75 -26.89
C PRO A 142 -1.31 7.13 -27.02
N GLY A 143 -1.80 7.47 -28.22
CA GLY A 143 -2.65 8.65 -28.44
C GLY A 143 -4.10 8.47 -27.96
N ASP A 144 -4.43 7.27 -27.51
CA ASP A 144 -5.76 6.89 -27.02
C ASP A 144 -5.69 6.28 -25.62
N VAL A 145 -6.82 6.33 -24.91
CA VAL A 145 -7.05 5.65 -23.64
C VAL A 145 -8.31 4.82 -23.74
N PHE A 146 -8.43 3.75 -22.96
CA PHE A 146 -9.66 2.97 -22.90
C PHE A 146 -10.42 3.17 -21.60
N ARG A 147 -11.74 3.01 -21.68
CA ARG A 147 -12.65 2.83 -20.55
C ARG A 147 -13.44 1.53 -20.70
N LEU A 148 -14.00 1.08 -19.58
CA LEU A 148 -14.74 -0.18 -19.49
C LEU A 148 -16.15 0.11 -18.96
N ASN A 149 -17.14 -0.13 -19.81
CA ASN A 149 -18.57 -0.07 -19.47
C ASN A 149 -19.21 -1.42 -19.87
N ASP A 150 -20.18 -1.41 -20.78
CA ASP A 150 -20.78 -2.61 -21.39
C ASP A 150 -19.89 -3.23 -22.50
N ARG A 151 -18.84 -2.50 -22.87
CA ARG A 151 -17.76 -2.92 -23.78
C ARG A 151 -16.47 -2.19 -23.43
N ILE A 152 -15.37 -2.56 -24.08
CA ILE A 152 -14.11 -1.78 -24.05
C ILE A 152 -14.18 -0.70 -25.12
N GLU A 153 -14.00 0.55 -24.72
CA GLU A 153 -14.07 1.71 -25.62
C GLU A 153 -12.75 2.47 -25.57
N PHE A 154 -12.10 2.60 -26.73
CA PHE A 154 -10.92 3.44 -26.90
C PHE A 154 -11.36 4.84 -27.30
N ILE A 155 -10.81 5.85 -26.65
CA ILE A 155 -11.11 7.26 -26.82
C ILE A 155 -9.82 7.95 -27.25
N ASP A 156 -9.87 8.65 -28.38
CA ASP A 156 -8.77 9.51 -28.82
C ASP A 156 -8.61 10.68 -27.83
N MET A 157 -7.40 10.90 -27.33
CA MET A 157 -7.17 11.93 -26.32
C MET A 157 -7.23 13.35 -26.88
N ALA A 158 -6.96 13.55 -28.17
CA ALA A 158 -6.94 14.88 -28.78
C ALA A 158 -8.36 15.35 -29.15
N THR A 159 -9.20 14.45 -29.66
CA THR A 159 -10.55 14.78 -30.14
C THR A 159 -11.65 14.38 -29.17
N ASN A 160 -11.35 13.59 -28.15
CA ASN A 160 -12.32 13.02 -27.20
C ASN A 160 -13.44 12.23 -27.91
N THR A 161 -13.09 11.55 -29.01
CA THR A 161 -14.01 10.74 -29.80
C THR A 161 -13.70 9.25 -29.64
N ILE A 162 -14.74 8.41 -29.72
CA ILE A 162 -14.58 6.96 -29.64
C ILE A 162 -13.96 6.44 -30.93
N LEU A 163 -12.88 5.66 -30.81
CA LEU A 163 -12.25 4.91 -31.88
C LEU A 163 -13.04 3.61 -32.11
N GLU A 164 -14.18 3.69 -32.80
CA GLU A 164 -15.13 2.58 -32.97
C GLU A 164 -14.49 1.30 -33.52
N LYS A 165 -13.66 1.41 -34.57
CA LYS A 165 -13.00 0.25 -35.17
C LYS A 165 -12.09 -0.49 -34.18
N LYS A 166 -11.30 0.25 -33.39
CA LYS A 166 -10.40 -0.33 -32.37
C LYS A 166 -11.21 -0.95 -31.23
N SER A 167 -12.22 -0.22 -30.75
CA SER A 167 -13.15 -0.66 -29.69
C SER A 167 -13.86 -1.96 -30.05
N GLU A 168 -14.38 -2.07 -31.28
CA GLU A 168 -15.05 -3.28 -31.76
C GLU A 168 -14.10 -4.48 -31.82
N ILE A 169 -12.89 -4.31 -32.37
CA ILE A 169 -11.89 -5.39 -32.47
C ILE A 169 -11.56 -5.96 -31.08
N PHE A 170 -11.30 -5.10 -30.10
CA PHE A 170 -10.98 -5.52 -28.74
C PHE A 170 -12.18 -6.12 -28.03
N THR A 171 -13.37 -5.53 -28.20
CA THR A 171 -14.61 -6.06 -27.62
C THR A 171 -14.91 -7.46 -28.14
N GLN A 172 -14.77 -7.69 -29.44
CA GLN A 172 -14.98 -9.02 -30.03
C GLN A 172 -13.94 -10.03 -29.56
N ALA A 173 -12.67 -9.62 -29.39
CA ALA A 173 -11.64 -10.49 -28.83
C ALA A 173 -11.96 -10.93 -27.39
N MET A 174 -12.52 -10.02 -26.57
CA MET A 174 -12.98 -10.33 -25.22
C MET A 174 -14.19 -11.27 -25.23
N LYS A 175 -15.22 -10.96 -26.02
CA LYS A 175 -16.44 -11.79 -26.16
C LYS A 175 -16.14 -13.19 -26.70
N LYS A 176 -15.16 -13.33 -27.60
CA LYS A 176 -14.70 -14.64 -28.12
C LYS A 176 -14.07 -15.52 -27.04
N LYS A 177 -13.65 -14.95 -25.91
CA LYS A 177 -13.19 -15.67 -24.72
C LYS A 177 -14.26 -15.73 -23.62
N ASP A 178 -15.51 -15.55 -24.03
CA ASP A 178 -16.71 -15.56 -23.18
C ASP A 178 -16.69 -14.50 -22.08
N PHE A 179 -15.91 -13.43 -22.21
CA PHE A 179 -15.82 -12.37 -21.20
C PHE A 179 -17.18 -11.69 -20.98
N ARG A 180 -17.54 -11.45 -19.71
CA ARG A 180 -18.80 -10.81 -19.35
C ARG A 180 -18.58 -9.47 -18.65
N PHE A 181 -19.12 -8.41 -19.23
CA PHE A 181 -19.20 -7.11 -18.58
C PHE A 181 -20.28 -7.12 -17.47
N PRO A 182 -20.23 -6.19 -16.50
CA PRO A 182 -19.20 -5.18 -16.29
C PRO A 182 -17.91 -5.77 -15.69
N VAL A 183 -16.80 -5.05 -15.87
CA VAL A 183 -15.52 -5.36 -15.21
C VAL A 183 -15.64 -5.07 -13.72
N ARG A 184 -15.21 -6.02 -12.88
CA ARG A 184 -15.26 -5.91 -11.41
C ARG A 184 -14.00 -5.30 -10.82
N CYS A 185 -12.85 -5.79 -11.28
CA CYS A 185 -11.53 -5.31 -10.87
C CYS A 185 -10.63 -5.18 -12.10
N ILE A 186 -9.73 -4.22 -12.08
CA ILE A 186 -8.71 -4.01 -13.11
C ILE A 186 -7.43 -3.53 -12.44
N GLY A 187 -6.29 -4.10 -12.82
CA GLY A 187 -4.96 -3.66 -12.43
C GLY A 187 -4.03 -3.64 -13.63
N GLY A 188 -3.15 -2.66 -13.67
CA GLY A 188 -2.14 -2.47 -14.71
C GLY A 188 -1.16 -1.40 -14.29
N ASN A 189 -0.05 -1.29 -15.02
CA ASN A 189 0.97 -0.29 -14.75
C ASN A 189 1.04 0.71 -15.92
N PRO A 190 0.40 1.89 -15.84
CA PRO A 190 0.26 2.81 -16.97
C PRO A 190 1.53 3.61 -17.30
N THR A 191 2.67 3.33 -16.66
CA THR A 191 3.92 4.07 -16.88
C THR A 191 4.69 3.56 -18.11
N VAL A 192 5.33 4.46 -18.83
CA VAL A 192 6.27 4.14 -19.92
C VAL A 192 7.72 3.97 -19.43
N LYS A 193 7.98 4.21 -18.14
CA LYS A 193 9.33 4.13 -17.54
C LYS A 193 9.84 2.70 -17.31
N LYS A 194 9.03 1.71 -17.63
CA LYS A 194 9.33 0.28 -17.47
C LYS A 194 9.95 -0.26 -18.75
N GLU A 195 10.77 -1.30 -18.62
CA GLU A 195 11.48 -1.92 -19.76
C GLU A 195 10.56 -2.71 -20.70
N TYR A 196 9.39 -3.14 -20.21
CA TYR A 196 8.41 -3.91 -20.97
C TYR A 196 7.01 -3.72 -20.38
N ASP A 197 5.99 -4.06 -21.16
CA ASP A 197 4.59 -3.93 -20.76
C ASP A 197 3.90 -5.30 -20.67
N GLU A 198 3.25 -5.54 -19.53
CA GLU A 198 2.38 -6.70 -19.31
C GLU A 198 0.89 -6.33 -19.45
N GLY A 199 0.57 -5.11 -19.87
CA GLY A 199 -0.82 -4.67 -20.05
C GLY A 199 -1.62 -4.68 -18.75
N TYR A 200 -2.82 -5.25 -18.82
CA TYR A 200 -3.82 -5.22 -17.75
C TYR A 200 -4.35 -6.60 -17.41
N PHE A 201 -4.58 -6.82 -16.14
CA PHE A 201 -5.37 -7.94 -15.63
C PHE A 201 -6.71 -7.41 -15.16
N LEU A 202 -7.78 -8.16 -15.44
CA LEU A 202 -9.13 -7.73 -15.13
C LEU A 202 -10.05 -8.91 -14.84
N THR A 203 -11.01 -8.69 -13.95
CA THR A 203 -12.07 -9.65 -13.63
C THR A 203 -13.39 -9.27 -14.27
N ASP A 204 -14.09 -10.29 -14.76
CA ASP A 204 -15.40 -10.15 -15.37
C ASP A 204 -16.52 -10.17 -14.32
N SER A 205 -17.78 -10.08 -14.76
CA SER A 205 -18.93 -10.09 -13.84
C SER A 205 -19.17 -11.43 -13.14
N ASP A 206 -18.58 -12.52 -13.62
CA ASP A 206 -18.57 -13.87 -13.04
C ASP A 206 -17.29 -14.14 -12.21
N HIS A 207 -16.52 -13.09 -11.87
CA HIS A 207 -15.29 -13.16 -11.08
C HIS A 207 -14.13 -13.96 -11.71
N ARG A 208 -14.17 -14.20 -13.02
CA ARG A 208 -13.09 -14.87 -13.75
C ARG A 208 -11.98 -13.88 -14.11
N LEU A 209 -10.73 -14.31 -13.99
CA LEU A 209 -9.55 -13.47 -14.27
C LEU A 209 -9.12 -13.58 -15.74
N PHE A 210 -8.75 -12.44 -16.33
CA PHE A 210 -8.26 -12.37 -17.69
C PHE A 210 -7.04 -11.46 -17.80
N HIS A 211 -6.21 -11.74 -18.80
CA HIS A 211 -5.05 -10.94 -19.18
C HIS A 211 -5.31 -10.26 -20.52
N LEU A 212 -5.20 -8.93 -20.54
CA LEU A 212 -5.35 -8.07 -21.70
C LEU A 212 -4.02 -7.37 -22.04
N LYS A 213 -3.57 -7.51 -23.28
CA LYS A 213 -2.46 -6.71 -23.83
C LYS A 213 -2.76 -6.22 -25.24
N GLN A 214 -1.93 -5.29 -25.72
CA GLN A 214 -1.80 -5.00 -27.14
C GLN A 214 -0.47 -5.55 -27.66
N LEU A 215 -0.55 -6.34 -28.73
CA LEU A 215 0.59 -6.95 -29.41
C LEU A 215 0.54 -6.61 -30.91
N ARG A 216 1.46 -5.75 -31.37
CA ARG A 216 1.54 -5.23 -32.74
C ARG A 216 0.19 -4.69 -33.23
N GLY A 217 -0.47 -3.89 -32.40
CA GLY A 217 -1.77 -3.27 -32.66
C GLY A 217 -2.96 -4.23 -32.55
N ARG A 218 -2.76 -5.49 -32.15
CA ARG A 218 -3.82 -6.49 -32.01
C ARG A 218 -4.11 -6.83 -30.55
N PRO A 219 -5.37 -7.13 -30.19
CA PRO A 219 -5.70 -7.57 -28.85
C PRO A 219 -5.09 -8.95 -28.57
N TYR A 220 -4.38 -9.06 -27.45
CA TYR A 220 -4.12 -10.32 -26.77
C TYR A 220 -5.07 -10.41 -25.59
N PHE A 221 -5.89 -11.46 -25.55
CA PHE A 221 -6.85 -11.65 -24.47
C PHE A 221 -6.92 -13.12 -24.07
N ARG A 222 -6.62 -13.42 -22.80
CA ARG A 222 -6.47 -14.79 -22.30
C ARG A 222 -7.18 -14.98 -20.95
N PRO A 223 -8.06 -15.99 -20.80
CA PRO A 223 -8.57 -16.38 -19.50
C PRO A 223 -7.48 -17.04 -18.65
N ILE A 224 -7.49 -16.76 -17.35
CA ILE A 224 -6.60 -17.34 -16.36
C ILE A 224 -7.46 -18.19 -15.42
N PRO A 225 -7.17 -19.49 -15.29
CA PRO A 225 -7.92 -20.34 -14.37
C PRO A 225 -7.65 -19.90 -12.93
N LEU A 226 -8.71 -19.65 -12.17
CA LEU A 226 -8.63 -19.44 -10.73
C LEU A 226 -9.06 -20.70 -9.99
N PRO A 227 -8.49 -20.98 -8.80
CA PRO A 227 -9.04 -21.96 -7.88
C PRO A 227 -10.51 -21.66 -7.54
N LYS A 228 -11.31 -22.70 -7.29
CA LYS A 228 -12.73 -22.55 -6.98
C LYS A 228 -12.92 -21.72 -5.72
N GLY A 229 -13.85 -20.75 -5.77
CA GLY A 229 -14.23 -19.93 -4.62
C GLY A 229 -13.33 -18.71 -4.38
N ILE A 230 -12.35 -18.45 -5.23
CA ILE A 230 -11.52 -17.24 -5.15
C ILE A 230 -12.12 -16.15 -6.03
N GLU A 231 -12.39 -15.00 -5.42
CA GLU A 231 -12.83 -13.78 -6.09
C GLU A 231 -11.80 -12.68 -5.86
N ILE A 232 -11.15 -12.23 -6.93
CA ILE A 232 -10.10 -11.21 -6.83
C ILE A 232 -10.71 -9.82 -6.61
N THR A 233 -10.26 -9.13 -5.56
CA THR A 233 -10.71 -7.79 -5.18
C THR A 233 -9.74 -6.68 -5.62
N HIS A 234 -8.43 -6.92 -5.57
CA HIS A 234 -7.41 -5.98 -6.01
C HIS A 234 -6.31 -6.68 -6.82
N ILE A 235 -5.74 -5.96 -7.79
CA ILE A 235 -4.73 -6.46 -8.72
C ILE A 235 -3.59 -5.43 -8.76
N PHE A 236 -2.40 -5.86 -8.37
CA PHE A 236 -1.18 -5.04 -8.35
C PHE A 236 -0.19 -5.53 -9.40
N VAL A 237 -0.22 -4.91 -10.58
CA VAL A 237 0.72 -5.21 -11.67
C VAL A 237 1.97 -4.36 -11.53
N LYS A 238 3.14 -5.00 -11.50
CA LYS A 238 4.44 -4.33 -11.64
C LYS A 238 5.39 -5.21 -12.44
N GLU A 239 6.00 -4.63 -13.46
CA GLU A 239 6.97 -5.28 -14.32
C GLU A 239 8.36 -5.20 -13.70
N TYR A 240 8.79 -6.30 -13.10
CA TYR A 240 10.13 -6.45 -12.53
C TYR A 240 11.11 -7.05 -13.54
N PRO A 241 12.41 -6.66 -13.53
CA PRO A 241 13.40 -7.19 -14.48
C PRO A 241 13.52 -8.72 -14.47
N ASN A 242 13.33 -9.36 -13.29
CA ASN A 242 13.37 -10.82 -13.14
C ASN A 242 12.23 -11.57 -13.84
N ARG A 243 11.13 -10.88 -14.21
CA ARG A 243 9.95 -11.44 -14.87
C ARG A 243 9.35 -12.67 -14.15
N LYS A 244 9.55 -12.83 -12.83
CA LYS A 244 9.09 -14.03 -12.09
C LYS A 244 7.57 -14.10 -11.90
N PHE A 245 6.92 -12.96 -11.78
CA PHE A 245 5.48 -12.87 -11.57
C PHE A 245 4.90 -11.69 -12.34
N TYR A 246 3.62 -11.79 -12.70
CA TYR A 246 2.88 -10.74 -13.38
C TYR A 246 2.30 -9.72 -12.41
N ALA A 247 1.72 -10.20 -11.30
CA ALA A 247 0.98 -9.37 -10.37
C ALA A 247 0.92 -10.00 -8.97
N LEU A 248 0.69 -9.15 -7.98
CA LEU A 248 0.16 -9.56 -6.67
C LEU A 248 -1.33 -9.31 -6.66
N LEU A 249 -2.12 -10.24 -6.11
CA LEU A 249 -3.57 -10.18 -6.11
C LEU A 249 -4.10 -10.34 -4.68
N THR A 250 -5.16 -9.64 -4.31
CA THR A 250 -5.92 -9.96 -3.10
C THR A 250 -7.29 -10.52 -3.44
N ASP A 251 -7.76 -11.46 -2.61
CA ASP A 251 -9.09 -12.05 -2.75
C ASP A 251 -10.12 -11.39 -1.83
N GLN A 252 -11.34 -11.90 -1.82
CA GLN A 252 -12.46 -11.42 -1.00
C GLN A 252 -12.26 -11.65 0.51
N GLU A 253 -11.36 -12.55 0.88
CA GLU A 253 -11.00 -12.82 2.26
C GLU A 253 -9.71 -12.13 2.68
N ASN A 254 -9.20 -11.19 1.88
CA ASN A 254 -7.96 -10.45 2.12
C ASN A 254 -6.72 -11.37 2.22
N ASN A 255 -6.69 -12.51 1.53
CA ASN A 255 -5.44 -13.26 1.34
C ASN A 255 -4.65 -12.63 0.18
N LEU A 256 -3.32 -12.61 0.29
CA LEU A 256 -2.44 -12.15 -0.77
C LEU A 256 -1.90 -13.32 -1.58
N TRP A 257 -1.87 -13.15 -2.90
CA TRP A 257 -1.45 -14.16 -3.86
C TRP A 257 -0.41 -13.59 -4.84
N ALA A 258 0.54 -14.41 -5.27
CA ALA A 258 1.44 -14.10 -6.37
C ALA A 258 1.00 -14.84 -7.65
N LEU A 259 0.80 -14.11 -8.74
CA LEU A 259 0.48 -14.67 -10.05
C LEU A 259 1.78 -14.86 -10.85
N SER A 260 2.22 -16.10 -11.02
CA SER A 260 3.50 -16.42 -11.65
C SER A 260 3.52 -16.17 -13.16
N ASN A 261 4.72 -15.87 -13.67
CA ASN A 261 5.01 -15.70 -15.08
C ASN A 261 6.03 -16.78 -15.50
N PRO A 262 5.81 -17.53 -16.60
CA PRO A 262 4.78 -17.34 -17.65
C PRO A 262 3.55 -18.24 -17.55
N ASP A 263 3.46 -19.09 -16.52
CA ASP A 263 2.51 -20.19 -16.42
C ASP A 263 1.14 -19.80 -15.82
N TYR A 264 1.00 -18.58 -15.27
CA TYR A 264 -0.24 -18.08 -14.67
C TYR A 264 -0.72 -18.91 -13.47
N GLN A 265 0.20 -19.54 -12.75
CA GLN A 265 -0.14 -20.21 -11.50
C GLN A 265 -0.31 -19.19 -10.38
N LEU A 266 -1.23 -19.48 -9.47
CA LEU A 266 -1.55 -18.61 -8.35
C LEU A 266 -0.99 -19.24 -7.07
N TYR A 267 -0.03 -18.56 -6.46
CA TYR A 267 0.63 -19.01 -5.23
C TYR A 267 0.14 -18.20 -4.03
N PRO A 268 -0.36 -18.85 -2.97
CA PRO A 268 -0.73 -18.15 -1.75
C PRO A 268 0.51 -17.65 -1.03
N LEU A 269 0.48 -16.42 -0.52
CA LEU A 269 1.52 -15.90 0.37
C LEU A 269 1.06 -16.05 1.83
N PRO A 270 1.76 -16.85 2.65
CA PRO A 270 1.36 -17.18 4.03
C PRO A 270 1.66 -16.05 5.02
N ILE A 271 1.11 -14.86 4.77
CA ILE A 271 1.34 -13.62 5.55
C ILE A 271 0.14 -13.21 6.41
N GLY A 272 -0.81 -14.13 6.58
CA GLY A 272 -2.11 -13.85 7.18
C GLY A 272 -2.98 -12.95 6.29
N LYS A 273 -3.88 -12.18 6.92
CA LYS A 273 -4.82 -11.29 6.21
C LYS A 273 -4.20 -9.92 5.96
N TYR A 274 -4.41 -9.38 4.77
CA TYR A 274 -3.93 -8.06 4.34
C TYR A 274 -5.08 -7.33 3.63
N ASP A 275 -5.59 -6.25 4.22
CA ASP A 275 -6.61 -5.40 3.59
C ASP A 275 -5.96 -4.19 2.91
N PRO A 276 -5.90 -4.13 1.56
CA PRO A 276 -5.27 -3.03 0.86
C PRO A 276 -5.91 -1.65 1.06
N ARG A 277 -7.08 -1.57 1.69
CA ARG A 277 -7.76 -0.30 2.00
C ARG A 277 -7.42 0.25 3.38
N GLN A 278 -6.82 -0.57 4.25
CA GLN A 278 -6.55 -0.23 5.65
C GLN A 278 -5.09 -0.42 6.03
N ASP A 279 -4.41 -1.36 5.38
CA ASP A 279 -3.05 -1.78 5.71
C ASP A 279 -2.07 -1.30 4.63
N ASP A 280 -0.88 -0.88 5.05
CA ASP A 280 0.22 -0.61 4.14
C ASP A 280 1.11 -1.85 4.03
N ILE A 281 1.64 -2.12 2.83
CA ILE A 281 2.52 -3.28 2.59
C ILE A 281 3.78 -2.87 1.85
N GLN A 282 4.89 -3.48 2.24
CA GLN A 282 6.16 -3.44 1.55
C GLN A 282 6.71 -4.85 1.38
N ILE A 283 7.13 -5.19 0.16
CA ILE A 283 7.83 -6.44 -0.12
C ILE A 283 9.18 -6.10 -0.72
N ILE A 284 10.25 -6.52 -0.05
CA ILE A 284 11.61 -6.45 -0.59
C ILE A 284 12.02 -7.89 -0.86
N GLY A 285 12.09 -8.25 -2.14
CA GLY A 285 12.48 -9.57 -2.58
C GLY A 285 13.89 -9.57 -3.15
N ASP A 286 14.64 -10.61 -2.81
CA ASP A 286 15.94 -10.92 -3.41
C ASP A 286 15.92 -12.31 -4.09
N LEU A 287 17.10 -12.87 -4.31
CA LEU A 287 17.25 -14.17 -4.97
C LEU A 287 16.71 -15.33 -4.13
N PHE A 288 16.81 -15.24 -2.80
CA PHE A 288 16.53 -16.33 -1.86
C PHE A 288 15.27 -16.08 -1.05
N ASN A 289 15.01 -14.85 -0.61
CA ASN A 289 13.92 -14.56 0.31
C ASN A 289 13.16 -13.29 -0.08
N TRP A 290 11.89 -13.23 0.33
CA TRP A 290 11.08 -12.03 0.36
C TRP A 290 10.87 -11.60 1.80
N THR A 291 11.21 -10.36 2.13
CA THR A 291 10.76 -9.73 3.37
C THR A 291 9.47 -8.97 3.08
N VAL A 292 8.37 -9.39 3.68
CA VAL A 292 7.05 -8.76 3.59
C VAL A 292 6.75 -8.06 4.90
N SER A 293 6.71 -6.72 4.91
CA SER A 293 6.26 -5.91 6.04
C SER A 293 4.83 -5.43 5.79
N ILE A 294 3.95 -5.61 6.77
CA ILE A 294 2.57 -5.12 6.76
C ILE A 294 2.36 -4.23 7.98
N ASP A 295 2.10 -2.95 7.74
CA ASP A 295 1.73 -2.01 8.80
C ASP A 295 0.21 -2.08 9.02
N LYS A 296 -0.17 -2.57 10.20
CA LYS A 296 -1.55 -2.70 10.65
C LYS A 296 -1.81 -1.81 11.85
N LYS A 297 -3.09 -1.66 12.20
CA LYS A 297 -3.52 -0.92 13.40
C LYS A 297 -2.92 -1.47 14.69
N ASP A 298 -2.63 -2.77 14.78
CA ASP A 298 -2.10 -3.42 15.98
C ASP A 298 -0.56 -3.51 16.02
N GLY A 299 0.12 -3.11 14.94
CA GLY A 299 1.58 -3.14 14.83
C GLY A 299 2.06 -3.42 13.41
N GLU A 300 3.38 -3.46 13.25
CA GLU A 300 4.01 -3.93 12.01
C GLU A 300 4.26 -5.44 12.12
N HIS A 301 3.83 -6.18 11.10
CA HIS A 301 4.01 -7.62 10.99
C HIS A 301 4.93 -7.91 9.81
N ILE A 302 6.03 -8.59 10.07
CA ILE A 302 7.09 -8.86 9.11
C ILE A 302 7.20 -10.38 8.91
N PHE A 303 7.22 -10.81 7.66
CA PHE A 303 7.30 -12.20 7.25
C PHE A 303 8.49 -12.39 6.32
N ALA A 304 9.26 -13.44 6.54
CA ALA A 304 10.27 -13.91 5.59
C ALA A 304 9.68 -15.09 4.81
N LEU A 305 9.66 -15.01 3.48
CA LEU A 305 9.19 -16.07 2.59
C LEU A 305 10.32 -16.56 1.69
N ASP A 306 10.35 -17.84 1.35
CA ASP A 306 11.28 -18.36 0.35
C ASP A 306 10.91 -17.83 -1.06
N ALA A 307 11.90 -17.39 -1.84
CA ALA A 307 11.68 -16.76 -3.15
C ALA A 307 11.40 -17.75 -4.30
N THR A 308 11.41 -19.06 -4.02
CA THR A 308 11.15 -20.15 -4.96
C THR A 308 9.73 -20.70 -4.80
N ASP A 309 9.33 -21.04 -3.58
CA ASP A 309 8.02 -21.67 -3.30
C ASP A 309 7.08 -20.83 -2.44
N TYR A 310 7.52 -19.65 -1.97
CA TYR A 310 6.77 -18.74 -1.12
C TYR A 310 6.39 -19.31 0.25
N SER A 311 7.03 -20.39 0.68
CA SER A 311 6.83 -20.93 2.02
C SER A 311 7.30 -19.95 3.10
N LEU A 312 6.66 -19.99 4.26
CA LEU A 312 7.00 -19.14 5.38
C LEU A 312 8.30 -19.64 6.03
N VAL A 313 9.31 -18.77 6.09
CA VAL A 313 10.60 -19.04 6.71
C VAL A 313 10.61 -18.57 8.17
N ASP A 314 10.25 -17.31 8.43
CA ASP A 314 10.24 -16.74 9.79
C ASP A 314 9.26 -15.55 9.88
N THR A 315 8.95 -15.12 11.10
CA THR A 315 8.05 -13.99 11.41
C THR A 315 8.59 -13.10 12.51
N LEU A 316 8.24 -11.82 12.47
CA LEU A 316 8.56 -10.83 13.49
C LEU A 316 7.43 -9.81 13.58
N THR A 317 7.07 -9.40 14.79
CA THR A 317 6.02 -8.39 15.01
C THR A 317 6.55 -7.29 15.92
N TYR A 318 6.41 -6.04 15.46
CA TYR A 318 6.57 -4.86 16.30
C TYR A 318 5.18 -4.38 16.72
N PRO A 319 4.78 -4.59 17.99
CA PRO A 319 3.46 -4.20 18.44
C PRO A 319 3.31 -2.67 18.39
N GLN A 320 2.10 -2.20 18.13
CA GLN A 320 1.80 -0.77 18.10
C GLN A 320 2.22 -0.14 19.43
N GLN A 321 3.20 0.76 19.38
CA GLN A 321 3.58 1.55 20.53
C GLN A 321 2.62 2.75 20.62
N SER A 322 1.75 2.71 21.62
CA SER A 322 0.88 3.85 21.95
C SER A 322 1.65 4.86 22.81
N SER A 323 1.77 6.12 22.38
CA SER A 323 2.35 7.16 23.23
C SER A 323 1.46 7.38 24.47
N MET A 324 2.08 7.68 25.62
CA MET A 324 1.34 8.00 26.84
C MET A 324 0.42 9.22 26.63
N ALA A 325 0.85 10.17 25.79
CA ALA A 325 0.06 11.31 25.38
C ALA A 325 -1.20 10.90 24.60
N SER A 326 -1.11 9.98 23.65
CA SER A 326 -2.29 9.47 22.95
C SER A 326 -3.32 8.86 23.91
N LYS A 327 -2.86 8.11 24.93
CA LYS A 327 -3.74 7.57 25.99
C LYS A 327 -4.39 8.66 26.83
N ILE A 328 -3.67 9.74 27.15
CA ILE A 328 -4.17 10.86 27.94
C ILE A 328 -5.18 11.70 27.14
N GLY A 329 -4.91 11.96 25.86
CA GLY A 329 -5.82 12.71 24.97
C GLY A 329 -7.23 12.12 24.93
N HIS A 330 -7.36 10.79 24.96
CA HIS A 330 -8.65 10.10 25.02
C HIS A 330 -9.47 10.41 26.29
N TYR A 331 -8.89 10.96 27.36
CA TYR A 331 -9.65 11.40 28.54
C TYR A 331 -10.09 12.86 28.47
N PHE A 332 -9.61 13.63 27.51
CA PHE A 332 -9.88 15.07 27.40
C PHE A 332 -10.68 15.46 26.14
N PHE A 333 -10.55 14.70 25.05
CA PHE A 333 -11.22 15.00 23.78
C PHE A 333 -12.38 14.01 23.53
N PRO A 334 -13.65 14.46 23.61
CA PRO A 334 -14.81 13.60 23.37
C PRO A 334 -15.00 13.23 21.91
N ALA A 335 -14.54 14.10 21.01
CA ALA A 335 -14.46 13.87 19.58
C ALA A 335 -13.37 14.79 19.00
N GLU A 336 -12.81 14.40 17.88
CA GLU A 336 -11.85 15.20 17.12
C GLU A 336 -12.41 15.49 15.73
N LEU A 337 -12.40 16.77 15.35
CA LEU A 337 -12.69 17.18 13.99
C LEU A 337 -11.36 17.20 13.22
N SER A 338 -11.27 16.44 12.13
CA SER A 338 -10.12 16.44 11.22
C SER A 338 -10.58 16.79 9.81
N PHE A 339 -9.68 17.39 9.02
CA PHE A 339 -9.95 17.74 7.63
C PHE A 339 -9.13 16.92 6.65
N ALA A 340 -8.02 16.32 7.09
CA ALA A 340 -7.16 15.48 6.27
C ALA A 340 -7.12 14.06 6.86
N SER A 341 -7.01 13.06 5.98
CA SER A 341 -6.75 11.67 6.36
C SER A 341 -5.56 11.15 5.58
N TYR A 342 -4.72 10.33 6.23
CA TYR A 342 -3.69 9.56 5.57
C TYR A 342 -4.30 8.46 4.68
N ASP A 343 -5.53 8.03 4.95
CA ASP A 343 -6.16 6.88 4.27
C ASP A 343 -6.74 7.22 2.90
N ASP A 344 -7.12 8.46 2.61
CA ASP A 344 -7.88 8.80 1.38
C ASP A 344 -7.40 10.09 0.68
N GLN A 345 -6.43 10.83 1.25
CA GLN A 345 -5.88 12.10 0.76
C GLN A 345 -6.91 13.22 0.46
N TYR A 346 -8.16 13.07 0.88
CA TYR A 346 -9.20 14.07 0.64
C TYR A 346 -9.31 15.09 1.77
N VAL A 347 -9.74 16.30 1.41
CA VAL A 347 -9.99 17.38 2.37
C VAL A 347 -11.49 17.57 2.59
N TYR A 348 -12.03 17.03 3.68
CA TYR A 348 -13.42 17.23 4.11
C TYR A 348 -13.56 17.02 5.63
N PRO A 349 -14.55 17.65 6.30
CA PRO A 349 -14.71 17.52 7.75
C PRO A 349 -15.08 16.09 8.14
N ARG A 350 -14.29 15.50 9.02
CA ARG A 350 -14.47 14.16 9.59
C ARG A 350 -14.50 14.26 11.10
N LEU A 351 -15.51 13.67 11.73
CA LEU A 351 -15.52 13.47 13.17
C LEU A 351 -15.02 12.05 13.45
N GLY A 352 -14.00 11.96 14.30
CA GLY A 352 -13.37 10.70 14.67
C GLY A 352 -12.88 10.71 16.12
N ASN A 353 -12.18 9.63 16.50
CA ASN A 353 -11.58 9.48 17.83
C ASN A 353 -12.58 9.76 18.97
N TYR A 354 -13.78 9.19 18.86
CA TYR A 354 -14.81 9.35 19.87
C TYR A 354 -14.39 8.72 21.19
N SER A 355 -14.46 9.50 22.27
CA SER A 355 -14.16 8.99 23.59
C SER A 355 -15.25 9.29 24.59
N VAL A 356 -15.95 8.24 25.01
CA VAL A 356 -16.90 8.28 26.12
C VAL A 356 -16.17 8.68 27.42
N LYS A 357 -14.89 8.30 27.55
CA LYS A 357 -14.04 8.62 28.70
C LYS A 357 -13.67 10.10 28.79
N ALA A 358 -13.95 10.92 27.78
CA ALA A 358 -13.73 12.35 27.85
C ALA A 358 -14.99 13.15 28.21
N LEU A 359 -16.16 12.49 28.32
CA LEU A 359 -17.42 13.15 28.65
C LEU A 359 -17.48 13.67 30.10
N TRP A 360 -16.65 13.17 31.02
CA TRP A 360 -16.62 13.66 32.39
C TRP A 360 -16.14 15.12 32.49
N VAL A 361 -15.24 15.58 31.60
CA VAL A 361 -14.75 16.97 31.60
C VAL A 361 -15.88 17.95 31.27
N PRO A 362 -16.63 17.79 30.15
CA PRO A 362 -17.83 18.58 29.88
C PRO A 362 -18.87 18.51 31.01
N ILE A 363 -19.14 17.32 31.56
CA ILE A 363 -20.11 17.14 32.64
C ILE A 363 -19.69 17.95 33.88
N LEU A 364 -18.42 17.89 34.27
CA LEU A 364 -17.88 18.62 35.42
C LEU A 364 -17.91 20.14 35.20
N LEU A 365 -17.61 20.62 33.99
CA LEU A 365 -17.72 22.03 33.62
C LEU A 365 -19.17 22.53 33.64
N ILE A 366 -20.12 21.72 33.17
CA ILE A 366 -21.57 22.03 33.25
C ILE A 366 -22.00 22.12 34.71
N LEU A 367 -21.60 21.17 35.55
CA LEU A 367 -21.91 21.18 36.98
C LEU A 367 -21.32 22.41 37.70
N LEU A 368 -20.08 22.80 37.39
CA LEU A 368 -19.47 24.03 37.93
C LEU A 368 -20.18 25.30 37.46
N PHE A 369 -20.59 25.34 36.19
CA PHE A 369 -21.35 26.47 35.65
C PHE A 369 -22.73 26.58 36.30
N LEU A 370 -23.45 25.47 36.43
CA LEU A 370 -24.73 25.40 37.14
C LEU A 370 -24.56 25.80 38.61
N GLY A 371 -23.52 25.31 39.29
CA GLY A 371 -23.20 25.68 40.67
C GLY A 371 -22.96 27.18 40.84
N LYS A 372 -22.19 27.82 39.96
CA LYS A 372 -22.00 29.28 39.96
C LYS A 372 -23.28 30.05 39.63
N TYR A 373 -24.10 29.54 38.70
CA TYR A 373 -25.37 30.16 38.32
C TYR A 373 -26.40 30.12 39.47
N TYR A 374 -26.50 28.97 40.16
CA TYR A 374 -27.34 28.82 41.35
C TYR A 374 -26.86 29.70 42.50
N LYS A 375 -25.54 29.77 42.74
CA LYS A 375 -24.97 30.65 43.79
C LYS A 375 -25.23 32.14 43.52
N LYS A 376 -25.36 32.53 42.26
CA LYS A 376 -25.72 33.91 41.86
C LYS A 376 -27.22 34.23 42.06
N LYS A 377 -28.08 33.22 42.07
CA LYS A 377 -29.52 33.37 42.36
C LYS A 377 -29.85 33.42 43.86
N THR A 378 -29.00 32.88 44.72
CA THR A 378 -29.18 32.86 46.19
C THR A 378 -28.63 34.11 46.91
N VAL A 379 -28.09 35.10 46.20
CA VAL A 379 -27.53 36.35 46.77
C VAL A 379 -28.39 37.58 46.38
N HIS A 380 -29.68 37.37 46.10
CA HIS A 380 -30.66 38.44 45.96
C HIS A 380 -31.77 38.29 46.99
#